data_AF-A0A060BV33-F1
#
_entry.id   AF-A0A060BV33-F1
#
_cell.length_a   1.000
_cell.length_b   1.000
_cell.length_c   1.000
_cell.angle_alpha   90.00
_cell.angle_beta   90.00
_cell.angle_gamma   90.00
#
_symmetry.space_group_name_H-M   'P 1'
#
loop_
_entity.id
_entity.type
_entity.pdbx_description
1 polymer ?
#
loop_
_entity_poly.entity_id
_entity_poly.type
_entity_poly.pdbx_seq_one_letter_code
_entity_poly.pdbx_strand_id
1 'polypeptide(L)'
;CTLSIDLPGLREPSARLVPTESSVRAFVNGKLEAWSAGAAHEGYVNAARSVLNIAQAYSSQQLSLELGFNAKWASGNASAQLSTTSNTERSVVVAYYKQVFYTVSMNTPENAADVFGAGATAEARWPPSTRTTRRATSAASTTGDP
;
A
#
# COMPACT_ATOMS: atom_id res chain seq x y z
N CYS A 1 8.54 15.80 -3.12
CA CYS A 1 8.89 14.53 -2.46
C CYS A 1 10.25 14.06 -2.98
N THR A 2 11.09 13.42 -2.17
CA THR A 2 12.33 12.79 -2.64
C THR A 2 12.21 11.29 -2.41
N LEU A 3 12.33 10.49 -3.48
CA LEU A 3 12.34 9.03 -3.41
C LEU A 3 13.75 8.51 -3.64
N SER A 4 14.08 7.39 -3.00
CA SER A 4 15.33 6.66 -3.16
C SER A 4 15.03 5.17 -3.37
N ILE A 5 15.81 4.49 -4.21
CA ILE A 5 15.71 3.04 -4.46
C ILE A 5 17.03 2.35 -4.10
N ASP A 6 16.97 1.18 -3.47
CA ASP A 6 18.13 0.46 -2.94
C ASP A 6 18.74 -0.58 -3.92
N LEU A 7 18.79 -0.24 -5.21
CA LEU A 7 19.42 -1.10 -6.21
C LEU A 7 20.96 -0.99 -6.15
N PRO A 8 21.70 -2.11 -6.15
CA PRO A 8 23.17 -2.10 -6.12
C PRO A 8 23.76 -1.55 -7.43
N GLY A 9 24.85 -0.81 -7.36
CA GLY A 9 25.54 -0.29 -8.56
C GLY A 9 24.89 0.95 -9.19
N LEU A 10 23.81 1.48 -8.61
CA LEU A 10 23.16 2.66 -9.15
C LEU A 10 23.88 3.94 -8.70
N ARG A 11 24.38 4.73 -9.66
CA ARG A 11 25.11 5.99 -9.38
C ARG A 11 24.23 7.06 -8.73
N GLU A 12 22.97 7.15 -9.13
CA GLU A 12 22.01 8.13 -8.64
C GLU A 12 20.74 7.45 -8.13
N PRO A 13 20.72 6.91 -6.90
CA PRO A 13 19.59 6.14 -6.38
C PRO A 13 18.36 6.98 -6.05
N SER A 14 18.51 8.30 -5.92
CA SER A 14 17.44 9.20 -5.46
C SER A 14 17.06 10.25 -6.49
N ALA A 15 15.79 10.67 -6.50
CA ALA A 15 15.32 11.82 -7.26
C ALA A 15 14.18 12.56 -6.56
N ARG A 16 14.08 13.87 -6.83
CA ARG A 16 12.96 14.71 -6.39
C ARG A 16 11.85 14.70 -7.42
N LEU A 17 10.62 14.46 -6.98
CA LEU A 17 9.42 14.44 -7.82
C LEU A 17 8.17 14.92 -7.08
N VAL A 18 7.13 15.24 -7.84
CA VAL A 18 5.77 15.47 -7.35
C VAL A 18 5.16 14.09 -7.08
N PRO A 19 4.64 13.75 -5.89
CA PRO A 19 4.23 12.38 -5.55
C PRO A 19 2.88 11.99 -6.17
N THR A 20 2.82 11.84 -7.50
CA THR A 20 1.67 11.27 -8.22
C THR A 20 1.94 9.82 -8.58
N GLU A 21 0.90 9.00 -8.76
CA GLU A 21 1.08 7.60 -9.22
C GLU A 21 1.94 7.49 -10.48
N SER A 22 1.68 8.37 -11.45
CA SER A 22 2.35 8.36 -12.75
C SER A 22 3.84 8.71 -12.65
N SER A 23 4.19 9.70 -11.82
CA SER A 23 5.57 10.13 -11.61
C SER A 23 6.37 9.14 -10.77
N VAL A 24 5.74 8.53 -9.76
CA VAL A 24 6.37 7.46 -8.98
C VAL A 24 6.63 6.24 -9.87
N ARG A 25 5.66 5.83 -10.69
CA ARG A 25 5.86 4.75 -11.68
C ARG A 25 6.97 5.08 -12.66
N ALA A 26 6.99 6.28 -13.22
CA ALA A 26 8.03 6.72 -14.14
C ALA A 26 9.42 6.70 -13.49
N PHE A 27 9.53 7.15 -12.23
CA PHE A 27 10.76 7.08 -11.45
C PHE A 27 11.24 5.63 -11.28
N VAL A 28 10.37 4.73 -10.82
CA VAL A 28 10.72 3.32 -10.60
C VAL A 28 11.18 2.66 -11.90
N ASN A 29 10.42 2.84 -12.99
CA ASN A 29 10.77 2.25 -14.29
C ASN A 29 12.10 2.78 -14.81
N GLY A 30 12.31 4.11 -14.77
CA GLY A 30 13.56 4.70 -15.24
C GLY A 30 14.78 4.24 -14.46
N LYS A 31 14.66 4.03 -13.14
CA LYS A 31 15.77 3.49 -12.33
C LYS A 31 16.03 2.01 -12.62
N LEU A 32 14.98 1.22 -12.86
CA LEU A 32 15.14 -0.18 -13.26
C LEU A 32 15.77 -0.33 -14.64
N GLU A 33 15.40 0.51 -15.60
CA GLU A 33 16.00 0.54 -16.94
C GLU A 33 17.48 0.93 -16.88
N ALA A 34 17.81 1.99 -16.13
CA ALA A 34 19.19 2.42 -15.92
C ALA A 34 20.04 1.33 -15.24
N TRP A 35 19.47 0.65 -14.24
CA TRP A 35 20.12 -0.48 -13.59
C TRP A 35 20.34 -1.63 -14.57
N SER A 36 19.30 -2.04 -15.31
CA SER A 36 19.38 -3.15 -16.27
C SER A 36 20.44 -2.92 -17.35
N ALA A 37 20.57 -1.68 -17.83
CA ALA A 37 21.56 -1.32 -18.86
C ALA A 37 23.02 -1.40 -18.36
N GLY A 38 23.28 -1.14 -17.08
CA GLY A 38 24.65 -1.13 -16.50
C GLY A 38 25.02 -2.36 -15.69
N ALA A 39 24.07 -2.96 -14.97
CA ALA A 39 24.32 -3.95 -13.93
C ALA A 39 24.92 -5.26 -14.45
N ALA A 40 24.53 -5.69 -15.67
CA ALA A 40 25.08 -6.89 -16.28
C ALA A 40 26.57 -6.74 -16.64
N HIS A 41 27.00 -5.55 -17.04
CA HIS A 41 28.39 -5.26 -17.40
C HIS A 41 29.29 -5.09 -16.17
N GLU A 42 28.73 -4.64 -15.04
CA GLU A 42 29.46 -4.40 -13.80
C GLU A 42 29.40 -5.60 -12.82
N GLY A 43 28.76 -6.71 -13.22
CA GLY A 43 28.71 -7.96 -12.44
C GLY A 43 27.75 -7.93 -11.24
N TYR A 44 26.85 -6.95 -11.17
CA TYR A 44 25.88 -6.84 -10.09
C TYR A 44 24.74 -7.86 -10.27
N VAL A 45 24.52 -8.68 -9.24
CA VAL A 45 23.39 -9.61 -9.15
C VAL A 45 22.39 -9.08 -8.14
N ASN A 46 21.13 -8.93 -8.54
CA ASN A 46 20.06 -8.60 -7.61
C ASN A 46 19.57 -9.87 -6.90
N ALA A 47 20.33 -10.31 -5.91
CA ALA A 47 19.91 -11.39 -5.02
C ALA A 47 18.78 -10.88 -4.10
N ALA A 48 17.61 -11.52 -4.18
CA ALA A 48 16.49 -11.15 -3.34
C ALA A 48 16.82 -11.36 -1.86
N ARG A 49 16.48 -10.36 -1.03
CA ARG A 49 16.42 -10.55 0.42
C ARG A 49 15.23 -11.46 0.73
N SER A 50 15.53 -12.67 1.17
CA SER A 50 14.52 -13.69 1.49
C SER A 50 14.16 -13.63 2.97
N VAL A 51 12.87 -13.49 3.27
CA VAL A 51 12.33 -13.59 4.63
C VAL A 51 11.39 -14.78 4.68
N LEU A 52 11.68 -15.73 5.56
CA LEU A 52 10.84 -16.89 5.83
C LEU A 52 10.18 -16.71 7.19
N ASN A 53 8.85 -16.66 7.20
CA ASN A 53 8.06 -16.70 8.43
C ASN A 53 7.20 -17.96 8.42
N ILE A 54 7.26 -18.73 9.51
CA ILE A 54 6.47 -19.95 9.69
C ILE A 54 5.54 -19.71 10.88
N ALA A 55 4.24 -19.86 10.65
CA ALA A 55 3.20 -19.69 11.67
C ALA A 55 2.35 -20.96 11.75
N GLN A 56 2.02 -21.38 12.98
CA GLN A 56 1.12 -22.50 13.23
C GLN A 56 -0.14 -21.95 13.87
N ALA A 57 -1.26 -22.03 13.16
CA ALA A 57 -2.50 -21.44 13.62
C ALA A 57 -3.65 -22.45 13.61
N TYR A 58 -4.56 -22.26 14.57
CA TYR A 58 -5.79 -23.03 14.68
C TYR A 58 -6.98 -22.28 14.06
N SER A 59 -6.81 -21.00 13.70
CA SER A 59 -7.82 -20.17 13.04
C SER A 59 -7.20 -19.12 12.11
N SER A 60 -7.99 -18.61 11.16
CA SER A 60 -7.55 -17.62 10.16
C SER A 60 -7.20 -16.27 10.76
N GLN A 61 -7.85 -15.89 11.87
CA GLN A 61 -7.56 -14.65 12.60
C GLN A 61 -6.21 -14.72 13.31
N GLN A 62 -5.89 -15.83 13.99
CA GLN A 62 -4.57 -16.01 14.62
C GLN A 62 -3.45 -15.96 13.57
N LEU A 63 -3.66 -16.62 12.43
CA LEU A 63 -2.72 -16.60 11.32
C LEU A 63 -2.50 -15.17 10.76
N SER A 64 -3.56 -14.38 10.66
CA SER A 64 -3.47 -12.99 10.15
C SER A 64 -2.73 -12.06 11.10
N LEU A 65 -2.89 -12.27 12.41
CA LEU A 65 -2.19 -11.54 13.46
C LEU A 65 -0.70 -11.88 13.47
N GLU A 66 -0.35 -13.17 13.40
CA GLU A 66 1.05 -13.61 13.43
C GLU A 66 1.83 -13.25 12.17
N LEU A 67 1.19 -13.36 11.00
CA LEU A 67 1.86 -13.07 9.73
C LEU A 67 1.77 -11.59 9.33
N GLY A 68 0.96 -10.78 10.01
CA GLY A 68 0.83 -9.34 9.75
C GLY A 68 0.18 -9.00 8.41
N PHE A 69 -0.49 -9.95 7.76
CA PHE A 69 -1.23 -9.71 6.54
C PHE A 69 -2.72 -10.05 6.74
N ASN A 70 -3.63 -9.23 6.18
CA ASN A 70 -5.08 -9.38 6.33
C ASN A 70 -5.65 -10.70 5.76
N ALA A 71 -6.24 -11.63 6.53
CA ALA A 71 -6.83 -12.89 6.04
C ALA A 71 -7.54 -12.87 4.66
N LYS A 72 -8.11 -11.73 4.26
CA LYS A 72 -8.73 -11.51 2.95
C LYS A 72 -7.79 -11.61 1.73
N TRP A 73 -6.49 -11.28 1.81
CA TRP A 73 -5.57 -11.52 0.68
C TRP A 73 -5.17 -13.01 0.58
N ALA A 74 -5.23 -13.74 1.70
CA ALA A 74 -4.98 -15.17 1.79
C ALA A 74 -6.24 -16.02 1.48
N SER A 75 -7.36 -15.38 1.11
CA SER A 75 -8.69 -16.01 1.02
C SER A 75 -8.90 -16.95 -0.18
N GLY A 76 -7.83 -17.30 -0.90
CA GLY A 76 -7.86 -18.31 -1.95
C GLY A 76 -7.48 -19.69 -1.42
N ASN A 77 -6.31 -20.18 -1.86
CA ASN A 77 -5.84 -21.54 -1.53
C ASN A 77 -5.58 -21.77 -0.04
N ALA A 78 -5.09 -20.76 0.68
CA ALA A 78 -4.71 -20.92 2.09
C ALA A 78 -5.94 -21.01 3.01
N SER A 79 -6.97 -20.19 2.78
CA SER A 79 -8.21 -20.23 3.56
C SER A 79 -9.03 -21.50 3.32
N ALA A 80 -9.04 -22.04 2.08
CA ALA A 80 -9.72 -23.28 1.78
C ALA A 80 -9.12 -24.45 2.58
N GLN A 81 -7.79 -24.56 2.61
CA GLN A 81 -7.10 -25.56 3.43
C GLN A 81 -7.29 -25.35 4.93
N LEU A 82 -7.38 -24.10 5.38
CA LEU A 82 -7.69 -23.78 6.78
C LEU A 82 -9.09 -24.22 7.19
N SER A 83 -10.10 -23.96 6.33
CA SER A 83 -11.49 -24.37 6.59
C SER A 83 -11.68 -25.89 6.59
N THR A 84 -10.96 -26.62 5.73
CA THR A 84 -11.01 -28.10 5.70
C THR A 84 -10.28 -28.73 6.88
N THR A 85 -9.30 -28.05 7.47
CA THR A 85 -8.44 -28.59 8.54
C THR A 85 -8.96 -28.26 9.95
N SER A 86 -9.89 -27.31 10.09
CA SER A 86 -10.49 -26.84 11.35
C SER A 86 -11.35 -27.86 12.13
N ASN A 87 -11.43 -29.12 11.73
CA ASN A 87 -12.06 -30.17 12.54
C ASN A 87 -11.05 -30.66 13.58
N THR A 88 -11.11 -30.06 14.79
CA THR A 88 -10.60 -30.40 16.14
C THR A 88 -9.27 -31.16 16.37
N GLU A 89 -8.67 -31.81 15.38
CA GLU A 89 -7.50 -32.68 15.50
C GLU A 89 -6.31 -32.25 14.64
N ARG A 90 -6.43 -31.19 13.84
CA ARG A 90 -5.37 -30.81 12.88
C ARG A 90 -4.99 -29.33 13.01
N SER A 91 -3.70 -29.09 13.20
CA SER A 91 -3.09 -27.76 13.16
C SER A 91 -2.63 -27.44 11.73
N VAL A 92 -2.75 -26.19 11.29
CA VAL A 92 -2.25 -25.76 9.99
C VAL A 92 -0.95 -24.98 10.18
N VAL A 93 0.11 -25.45 9.53
CA VAL A 93 1.39 -24.75 9.43
C VAL A 93 1.41 -24.01 8.10
N VAL A 94 1.59 -22.70 8.16
CA VAL A 94 1.73 -21.85 6.98
C VAL A 94 3.15 -21.30 6.95
N ALA A 95 3.84 -21.55 5.84
CA ALA A 95 5.13 -20.93 5.55
C ALA A 95 4.93 -19.80 4.54
N TYR A 96 5.39 -18.60 4.90
CA TYR A 96 5.39 -17.42 4.06
C TYR A 96 6.82 -17.08 3.65
N TYR A 97 7.06 -17.05 2.33
CA TYR A 97 8.33 -16.67 1.73
C TYR A 97 8.18 -15.32 1.03
N LYS A 98 8.88 -14.30 1.54
CA LYS A 98 8.97 -12.97 0.92
C LYS A 98 10.33 -12.81 0.24
N GLN A 99 10.33 -12.51 -1.04
CA GLN A 99 11.53 -12.15 -1.79
C GLN A 99 11.48 -10.65 -2.11
N VAL A 100 12.34 -9.87 -1.46
CA VAL A 100 12.45 -8.42 -1.69
C VAL A 100 13.67 -8.16 -2.59
N PHE A 101 13.41 -7.76 -3.83
CA PHE A 101 14.45 -7.39 -4.80
C PHE A 101 14.93 -5.94 -4.65
N TYR A 102 14.03 -5.04 -4.26
CA TYR A 102 14.35 -3.65 -3.97
C TYR A 102 13.23 -3.02 -3.13
N THR A 103 13.56 -1.90 -2.52
CA THR A 103 12.73 -1.06 -1.67
C THR A 103 12.84 0.37 -2.18
N VAL A 104 11.68 1.02 -2.33
CA VAL A 104 11.61 2.46 -2.61
C VAL A 104 11.24 3.17 -1.33
N SER A 105 12.09 4.06 -0.85
CA SER A 105 11.87 4.85 0.35
C SER A 105 11.64 6.32 0.01
N MET A 106 10.73 6.96 0.73
CA MET A 106 10.54 8.41 0.69
C MET A 106 11.30 9.06 1.84
N ASN A 107 12.01 10.15 1.57
CA ASN A 107 12.66 10.93 2.62
C ASN A 107 11.61 11.48 3.59
N THR A 108 11.92 11.39 4.87
CA THR A 108 11.10 11.98 5.93
C THR A 108 11.00 13.49 5.71
N PRO A 109 9.78 14.06 5.60
CA PRO A 109 9.60 15.50 5.54
C PRO A 109 9.99 16.15 6.87
N GLU A 110 10.45 17.40 6.85
CA GLU A 110 10.79 18.13 8.08
C GLU A 110 9.54 18.38 8.94
N ASN A 111 8.41 18.68 8.29
CA ASN A 111 7.12 18.88 8.95
C ASN A 111 6.03 18.01 8.31
N ALA A 112 5.05 17.62 9.11
CA ALA A 112 3.87 16.91 8.61
C ALA A 112 3.07 17.72 7.57
N ALA A 113 3.18 19.05 7.58
CA ALA A 113 2.54 19.92 6.58
C ALA A 113 3.13 19.74 5.16
N ASP A 114 4.41 19.34 5.06
CA ASP A 114 5.16 19.34 3.79
C ASP A 114 4.75 18.21 2.83
N VAL A 115 3.94 17.26 3.30
CA VAL A 115 3.34 16.24 2.41
C VAL A 115 2.08 16.75 1.72
N PHE A 116 1.49 17.84 2.21
CA PHE A 116 0.28 18.42 1.65
C PHE A 116 0.59 19.56 0.68
N GLY A 117 -0.28 19.73 -0.31
CA GLY A 117 -0.21 20.91 -1.19
C GLY A 117 -0.59 22.18 -0.43
N ALA A 118 -0.15 23.33 -0.91
CA ALA A 118 -0.36 24.64 -0.26
C ALA A 118 -1.83 25.02 -0.01
N GLY A 119 -2.79 24.36 -0.67
CA GLY A 119 -4.24 24.56 -0.48
C GLY A 119 -4.91 23.57 0.48
N ALA A 120 -4.14 22.69 1.14
CA ALA A 120 -4.71 21.75 2.09
C ALA A 120 -5.05 22.45 3.41
N THR A 121 -6.32 22.46 3.76
CA THR A 121 -6.79 22.87 5.08
C THR A 121 -6.96 21.64 5.97
N ALA A 122 -6.82 21.81 7.29
CA ALA A 122 -7.03 20.73 8.26
C ALA A 122 -8.45 20.11 8.16
N GLU A 123 -9.40 20.87 7.63
CA GLU A 123 -10.82 20.52 7.46
C GLU A 123 -11.10 19.77 6.15
N ALA A 124 -10.08 19.53 5.30
CA ALA A 124 -10.19 18.67 4.13
C ALA A 124 -10.37 17.20 4.56
N ARG A 125 -11.56 16.91 5.09
CA ARG A 125 -11.96 15.61 5.61
C ARG A 125 -12.22 14.66 4.44
N TRP A 126 -11.33 13.71 4.29
CA TRP A 126 -11.50 12.52 3.46
C TRP A 126 -12.61 11.61 4.00
N PRO A 127 -13.57 11.10 3.17
CA PRO A 127 -14.29 11.69 2.04
C PRO A 127 -15.65 12.31 2.47
N PRO A 128 -16.26 13.20 1.66
CA PRO A 128 -17.57 13.77 1.95
C PRO A 128 -18.67 12.73 1.72
N SER A 129 -19.39 12.34 2.77
CA SER A 129 -20.67 11.67 2.60
C SER A 129 -21.62 12.63 1.89
N THR A 130 -21.97 12.37 0.64
CA THR A 130 -23.00 13.12 -0.07
C THR A 130 -24.35 12.88 0.62
N ARG A 131 -24.69 13.71 1.61
CA ARG A 131 -26.05 13.76 2.13
C ARG A 131 -26.87 14.60 1.16
N THR A 132 -27.41 13.93 0.13
CA THR A 132 -28.43 14.49 -0.75
C THR A 132 -29.62 14.91 0.10
N THR A 133 -29.65 16.18 0.52
CA THR A 133 -30.85 16.77 1.11
C THR A 133 -31.88 16.89 -0.01
N ARG A 134 -32.74 15.88 -0.15
CA ARG A 134 -34.01 16.02 -0.88
C ARG A 134 -34.78 17.13 -0.16
N ARG A 135 -34.77 18.33 -0.73
CA ARG A 135 -35.68 19.41 -0.31
C ARG A 135 -37.07 19.00 -0.80
N ALA A 136 -37.87 18.44 0.10
CA ALA A 136 -39.28 18.25 -0.14
C ALA A 136 -39.94 19.63 -0.19
N THR A 137 -40.44 19.98 -1.37
CA THR A 137 -41.39 21.07 -1.55
C THR A 137 -42.65 20.74 -0.76
N SER A 138 -43.00 21.54 0.24
CA SER A 138 -44.37 21.58 0.75
C SER A 138 -44.79 23.04 0.92
N ALA A 139 -45.87 23.39 0.23
CA ALA A 139 -46.51 24.68 0.22
C ALA A 139 -47.05 25.08 1.59
N ALA A 140 -47.03 26.39 1.88
CA ALA A 140 -47.98 27.01 2.80
C ALA A 140 -48.21 28.46 2.34
N SER A 141 -49.43 28.68 1.88
CA SER A 141 -50.07 29.95 1.58
C SER A 141 -50.05 30.92 2.76
N THR A 142 -49.86 32.22 2.51
CA THR A 142 -50.49 33.26 3.33
C THR A 142 -50.80 34.48 2.47
N THR A 143 -52.10 34.69 2.33
CA THR A 143 -52.84 35.87 1.87
C THR A 143 -52.38 37.15 2.55
N GLY A 144 -52.31 38.25 1.79
CA GLY A 144 -52.21 39.60 2.33
C GLY A 144 -52.15 40.64 1.22
N ASP A 145 -53.32 41.11 0.79
CA ASP A 145 -53.55 42.37 0.06
C ASP A 145 -54.63 43.15 0.85
N PRO A 146 -54.80 44.46 0.66
CA PRO A 146 -53.99 45.42 -0.10
C PRO A 146 -53.33 46.52 0.77
#